data_AF-A0A5N5E4X2-F1
#
_entry.id   AF-A0A5N5E4X2-F1
#
_cell.length_a   1.000
_cell.length_b   1.000
_cell.length_c   1.000
_cell.angle_alpha   90.00
_cell.angle_beta   90.00
_cell.angle_gamma   90.00
#
_symmetry.space_group_name_H-M   'P 1'
#
loop_
_entity.id
_entity.type
_entity.pdbx_description
1 polymer ?
#
loop_
_entity_poly.entity_id
_entity_poly.type
_entity_poly.pdbx_seq_one_letter_code
_entity_poly.pdbx_strand_id
1 'polypeptide(L)'
;MAKKLETDFEDAGDSPGLMLWRVTNAWQASIRAALRPFDLTHVQFVLLAALTWLDAETPITQRDLAEYARTDPMMTSQVIRTLESKKLVER
;
A
#
# COMPACT_ATOMS: atom_id res chain seq x y z
N MET A 1 19.00 -22.93 -28.87
CA MET A 1 17.68 -22.28 -28.72
C MET A 1 17.23 -22.46 -27.28
N ALA A 2 16.78 -21.40 -26.61
CA ALA A 2 16.29 -21.51 -25.23
C ALA A 2 15.01 -22.37 -25.20
N LYS A 3 14.94 -23.36 -24.29
CA LYS A 3 13.75 -24.19 -24.11
C LYS A 3 12.60 -23.29 -23.64
N LYS A 4 11.47 -23.31 -24.36
CA LYS A 4 10.25 -22.58 -23.96
C LYS A 4 9.76 -23.16 -22.63
N LEU A 5 9.42 -22.29 -21.68
CA LEU A 5 8.79 -22.68 -20.43
C LEU A 5 7.36 -23.17 -20.69
N GLU A 6 6.94 -24.21 -19.98
CA GLU A 6 5.62 -24.84 -20.14
C GLU A 6 4.56 -24.06 -19.35
N THR A 7 3.34 -23.97 -19.89
CA THR A 7 2.18 -23.34 -19.25
C THR A 7 0.89 -24.00 -19.76
N ASP A 8 -0.11 -24.10 -18.88
CA ASP A 8 -1.43 -24.66 -19.22
C ASP A 8 -2.36 -23.65 -19.92
N PHE A 9 -1.91 -22.40 -20.11
CA PHE A 9 -2.70 -21.33 -20.70
C PHE A 9 -2.33 -21.11 -22.18
N GLU A 10 -3.32 -20.94 -23.05
CA GLU A 10 -3.11 -20.68 -24.49
C GLU A 10 -2.47 -19.31 -24.70
N ASP A 11 -3.00 -18.28 -24.03
CA ASP A 11 -2.48 -16.92 -24.07
C ASP A 11 -2.14 -16.38 -22.67
N ALA A 12 -1.30 -15.34 -22.66
CA ALA A 12 -0.98 -14.60 -21.44
C ALA A 12 -2.23 -14.03 -20.75
N GLY A 13 -3.27 -13.68 -21.54
CA GLY A 13 -4.56 -13.18 -21.07
C GLY A 13 -5.38 -14.20 -20.28
N ASP A 14 -5.15 -15.49 -20.52
CA ASP A 14 -5.92 -16.56 -19.89
C ASP A 14 -5.36 -16.96 -18.53
N SER A 15 -4.10 -16.59 -18.24
CA SER A 15 -3.46 -16.84 -16.96
C SER A 15 -3.98 -15.89 -15.87
N PRO A 16 -4.77 -16.36 -14.88
CA PRO A 16 -5.37 -15.49 -13.89
C PRO A 16 -4.32 -14.83 -12.99
N GLY A 17 -3.24 -15.55 -12.68
CA GLY A 17 -2.12 -15.01 -11.92
C GLY A 17 -1.41 -13.87 -12.65
N LEU A 18 -1.16 -14.02 -13.96
CA LEU A 18 -0.53 -12.97 -14.76
C LEU A 18 -1.47 -11.78 -14.95
N MET A 19 -2.78 -12.01 -15.13
CA MET A 19 -3.77 -10.95 -15.20
C MET A 19 -3.87 -10.18 -13.89
N LEU A 20 -3.94 -10.86 -12.75
CA LEU A 20 -3.96 -10.22 -11.43
C LEU A 20 -2.70 -9.38 -11.22
N TRP A 21 -1.53 -9.88 -11.62
CA TRP A 21 -0.28 -9.11 -11.57
C TRP A 21 -0.32 -7.84 -12.43
N ARG A 22 -0.77 -7.95 -13.69
CA ARG A 22 -0.88 -6.79 -14.59
C ARG A 22 -1.87 -5.75 -14.07
N VAL A 23 -3.04 -6.18 -13.60
CA VAL A 23 -4.05 -5.30 -13.00
C VAL A 23 -3.50 -4.62 -11.74
N THR A 24 -2.83 -5.38 -10.87
CA THR A 24 -2.22 -4.84 -9.65
C THR A 24 -1.17 -3.77 -9.99
N ASN A 25 -0.32 -4.00 -10.99
CA ASN A 25 0.68 -3.02 -11.41
C ASN A 25 0.06 -1.76 -12.01
N ALA A 26 -0.97 -1.91 -12.85
CA ALA A 26 -1.70 -0.79 -13.42
C ALA A 26 -2.36 0.05 -12.32
N TRP A 27 -3.03 -0.61 -11.37
CA TRP A 27 -3.63 0.04 -10.20
C TRP A 27 -2.60 0.77 -9.34
N GLN A 28 -1.46 0.15 -9.02
CA GLN A 28 -0.38 0.79 -8.28
C GLN A 28 0.20 2.01 -9.00
N ALA A 29 0.32 1.96 -10.34
CA ALA A 29 0.77 3.10 -11.14
C ALA A 29 -0.22 4.27 -11.05
N SER A 30 -1.52 4.00 -11.16
CA SER A 30 -2.58 4.99 -11.01
C SER A 30 -2.58 5.63 -9.62
N ILE A 31 -2.42 4.84 -8.55
CA ILE A 31 -2.31 5.38 -7.18
C ILE A 31 -1.09 6.29 -7.05
N ARG A 32 0.09 5.84 -7.51
CA ARG A 32 1.29 6.67 -7.45
C ARG A 32 1.14 7.98 -8.22
N ALA A 33 0.45 7.96 -9.36
CA ALA A 33 0.15 9.17 -10.12
C ALA A 33 -0.77 10.11 -9.35
N ALA A 34 -1.84 9.58 -8.73
CA ALA A 34 -2.80 10.36 -7.95
C ALA A 34 -2.21 10.96 -6.67
N LEU A 35 -1.27 10.27 -6.01
CA LEU A 35 -0.64 10.71 -4.77
C LEU A 35 0.57 11.63 -4.97
N ARG A 36 1.12 11.69 -6.19
CA ARG A 36 2.30 12.51 -6.51
C ARG A 36 2.15 13.99 -6.13
N PRO A 37 1.02 14.68 -6.41
CA PRO A 37 0.86 16.10 -6.05
C PRO A 37 0.90 16.36 -4.54
N PHE A 38 0.63 15.34 -3.73
CA PHE A 38 0.62 15.42 -2.27
C PHE A 38 1.94 14.98 -1.64
N ASP A 39 2.93 14.59 -2.46
CA ASP A 39 4.18 14.00 -2.00
C ASP A 39 3.95 12.82 -1.04
N LEU A 40 2.99 11.95 -1.39
CA LEU A 40 2.64 10.77 -0.59
C LEU A 40 2.97 9.46 -1.31
N THR A 41 3.46 8.49 -0.54
CA THR A 41 3.49 7.09 -0.97
C THR A 41 2.14 6.42 -0.70
N HIS A 42 1.87 5.30 -1.36
CA HIS A 42 0.63 4.57 -1.14
C HIS A 42 0.47 4.14 0.33
N VAL A 43 1.54 3.66 0.97
CA VAL A 43 1.47 3.24 2.38
C VAL A 43 1.24 4.41 3.33
N GLN A 44 1.84 5.57 3.07
CA GLN A 44 1.55 6.80 3.81
C GLN A 44 0.07 7.18 3.73
N PHE A 45 -0.50 7.12 2.52
CA PHE A 45 -1.91 7.37 2.31
C PHE A 45 -2.80 6.36 3.04
N VAL A 46 -2.48 5.06 2.98
CA VAL A 46 -3.24 4.00 3.68
C VAL A 46 -3.24 4.22 5.19
N LEU A 47 -2.10 4.59 5.78
CA LEU A 47 -2.05 4.86 7.23
C LEU A 47 -2.85 6.11 7.62
N LEU A 48 -2.78 7.18 6.83
CA LEU A 48 -3.63 8.37 7.05
C LEU A 48 -5.11 8.02 6.94
N ALA A 49 -5.48 7.22 5.93
CA ALA A 49 -6.85 6.76 5.76
C ALA A 49 -7.28 5.91 6.96
N ALA A 50 -6.47 4.95 7.40
CA ALA A 50 -6.75 4.11 8.58
C ALA A 50 -7.03 4.93 9.84
N LEU A 51 -6.29 6.02 10.06
CA LEU A 51 -6.53 6.94 11.17
C LEU A 51 -7.91 7.62 11.13
N THR A 52 -8.59 7.69 9.98
CA THR A 52 -9.95 8.26 9.89
C THR A 52 -11.04 7.34 10.45
N TRP A 53 -10.75 6.05 10.61
CA TRP A 53 -11.67 5.06 11.17
C TRP A 53 -11.25 4.54 12.55
N LEU A 54 -10.03 4.86 12.99
CA LEU A 54 -9.62 4.66 14.37
C LEU A 54 -10.16 5.83 15.20
N ASP A 55 -10.88 5.50 16.26
CA ASP A 55 -11.56 6.48 17.11
C ASP A 55 -10.55 7.45 17.75
N ALA A 56 -10.74 8.74 17.50
CA ALA A 56 -9.87 9.81 18.01
C ALA A 56 -10.12 10.10 19.50
N GLU A 57 -11.16 9.53 20.13
CA GLU A 57 -11.44 9.73 21.55
C GLU A 57 -10.47 9.00 22.48
N THR A 58 -9.70 8.04 21.95
CA THR A 58 -8.63 7.37 22.70
C THR A 58 -7.29 7.51 21.98
N PRO A 59 -6.16 7.59 22.73
CA PRO A 59 -4.84 7.63 22.10
C PRO A 59 -4.61 6.38 21.24
N ILE A 60 -4.45 6.58 19.93
CA ILE A 60 -4.16 5.50 18.98
C ILE A 60 -2.67 5.16 19.05
N THR A 61 -2.34 3.90 19.35
CA THR A 61 -0.94 3.47 19.30
C THR A 61 -0.53 3.07 17.88
N GLN A 62 0.78 3.13 17.59
CA GLN A 62 1.32 2.65 16.31
C GLN A 62 1.06 1.15 16.09
N ARG A 63 0.87 0.37 17.18
CA ARG A 63 0.51 -1.04 17.10
C ARG A 63 -0.94 -1.21 16.63
N ASP A 64 -1.86 -0.45 17.19
CA ASP A 64 -3.29 -0.51 16.80
C ASP A 64 -3.45 -0.12 15.33
N LEU A 65 -2.73 0.92 14.91
CA LEU A 65 -2.69 1.34 13.51
C LEU A 65 -2.12 0.26 12.59
N ALA A 66 -1.00 -0.38 12.98
CA ALA A 66 -0.39 -1.44 12.19
C ALA A 66 -1.34 -2.64 12.02
N GLU A 67 -2.01 -3.02 13.11
CA GLU A 67 -3.00 -4.11 13.12
C GLU A 67 -4.20 -3.79 12.23
N TYR A 68 -4.79 -2.59 12.37
CA TYR A 68 -5.94 -2.17 11.56
C TYR A 68 -5.59 -2.12 10.07
N ALA A 69 -4.44 -1.52 9.71
CA ALA A 69 -3.99 -1.40 8.33
C ALA A 69 -3.40 -2.70 7.76
N ARG A 70 -3.29 -3.78 8.56
CA ARG A 70 -2.60 -5.04 8.21
C ARG A 70 -1.19 -4.81 7.68
N THR A 71 -0.42 -4.02 8.41
CA THR A 71 0.95 -3.63 8.08
C THR A 71 1.92 -4.09 9.18
N ASP A 72 3.21 -4.17 8.84
CA ASP A 72 4.24 -4.47 9.82
C ASP A 72 4.42 -3.29 10.81
N PRO A 73 4.53 -3.53 12.13
CA PRO A 73 4.69 -2.47 13.12
C PRO A 73 5.95 -1.61 12.95
N MET A 74 7.08 -2.20 12.53
CA MET A 74 8.33 -1.45 12.33
C MET A 74 8.19 -0.51 11.13
N MET A 75 7.65 -1.01 10.03
CA MET A 75 7.33 -0.19 8.86
C MET A 75 6.34 0.91 9.21
N THR A 76 5.28 0.60 9.96
CA THR A 76 4.29 1.57 10.43
C THR A 76 4.93 2.70 11.23
N SER A 77 5.83 2.36 12.16
CA SER A 77 6.57 3.35 12.96
C SER A 77 7.41 4.29 12.09
N GLN A 78 8.13 3.75 11.10
CA GLN A 78 8.94 4.55 10.16
C GLN A 78 8.09 5.46 9.28
N VAL A 79 6.95 4.95 8.80
CA VAL A 79 6.01 5.73 7.98
C VAL A 79 5.38 6.85 8.81
N ILE A 80 4.96 6.58 10.05
CA ILE A 80 4.39 7.60 10.94
C ILE A 80 5.40 8.71 11.24
N ARG A 81 6.67 8.37 11.50
CA ARG A 81 7.73 9.39 11.65
C ARG A 81 7.89 10.27 10.39
N THR A 82 7.69 9.69 9.21
CA THR A 82 7.74 10.45 7.95
C THR A 82 6.49 11.32 7.75
N LEU A 83 5.33 10.85 8.20
CA LEU A 83 4.08 11.63 8.17
C LEU A 83 4.13 12.79 9.17
N GLU A 84 4.73 12.58 10.34
CA GLU A 84 4.98 13.59 11.38
C GLU A 84 5.91 14.69 10.83
N SER A 85 7.01 14.34 10.16
CA SER A 85 7.90 15.32 9.54
C SER A 85 7.24 16.12 8.41
N LYS A 86 6.24 15.52 7.74
CA LYS A 86 5.36 16.18 6.77
C LYS A 86 4.22 16.98 7.40
N LYS A 87 4.10 17.00 8.74
CA LYS A 87 3.04 17.68 9.52
C LYS A 87 1.63 17.18 9.19
N LEU A 88 1.50 15.91 8.84
CA LEU A 88 0.22 15.28 8.53
C LEU A 88 -0.37 14.51 9.71
N VAL A 89 0.46 14.23 10.73
CA VAL A 89 0.06 13.60 11.99
C VAL A 89 0.85 14.24 13.14
N GLU A 90 0.30 14.16 14.34
CA GLU A 90 0.95 14.54 15.59
C GLU A 90 1.14 13.29 16.46
N ARG A 91 2.21 13.25 17.25
CA ARG A 91 2.59 12.09 18.07
C ARG A 91 2.84 12.49 19.52
#